data_AF-A0AAD7ATH0-F1
#
_entry.id   AF-A0AAD7ATH0-F1
#
_cell.length_a   1.000
_cell.length_b   1.000
_cell.length_c   1.000
_cell.angle_alpha   90.00
_cell.angle_beta   90.00
_cell.angle_gamma   90.00
#
_symmetry.space_group_name_H-M   'P 1'
#
loop_
_entity.id
_entity.type
_entity.pdbx_description
1 polymer ?
#
loop_
_entity_poly.entity_id
_entity_poly.type
_entity_poly.pdbx_seq_one_letter_code
_entity_poly.pdbx_strand_id
1 'polypeptide(L)'
;MLALLFVSVLGSALGNRAVAPSTPETRPVTFVGNVAAVQATALGGDTRLYYQNPDNSIQETAISGPFAVGTSVFEGTDLLIPANEVLPGTPIAAVTFNGNAFQQIHVFFVSPDNILSEYAWTGTVWKGGPSCSDCVTANRFAVQPGSKMLYAMGNDAAVGNSSGVYLRVGFVSADAPGTLTEVDNIGGGGWHLAAMP
;
A
#
# COMPACT_ATOMS: atom_id res chain seq x y z
N MET A 1 12.13 -15.25 -75.90
CA MET A 1 10.79 -15.39 -75.28
C MET A 1 11.01 -15.99 -73.90
N LEU A 2 11.05 -15.14 -72.87
CA LEU A 2 11.50 -15.47 -71.52
C LEU A 2 10.26 -15.53 -70.61
N ALA A 3 9.99 -16.69 -70.00
CA ALA A 3 8.83 -16.89 -69.12
C ALA A 3 9.18 -16.50 -67.68
N LEU A 4 8.45 -15.54 -67.11
CA LEU A 4 8.50 -15.21 -65.68
C LEU A 4 7.73 -16.28 -64.87
N LEU A 5 8.40 -16.91 -63.90
CA LEU A 5 7.76 -17.65 -62.82
C LEU A 5 7.23 -16.66 -61.77
N PHE A 6 5.93 -16.71 -61.47
CA PHE A 6 5.36 -16.09 -60.27
C PHE A 6 5.42 -17.09 -59.11
N VAL A 7 6.21 -16.79 -58.08
CA VAL A 7 6.16 -17.48 -56.79
C VAL A 7 5.11 -16.78 -55.93
N SER A 8 3.99 -17.44 -55.63
CA SER A 8 3.01 -16.93 -54.66
C SER A 8 3.50 -17.22 -53.24
N VAL A 9 3.81 -16.18 -52.49
CA VAL A 9 4.03 -16.30 -51.03
C VAL A 9 2.66 -16.27 -50.36
N LEU A 10 2.22 -17.42 -49.84
CA LEU A 10 1.10 -17.50 -48.91
C LEU A 10 1.55 -16.95 -47.55
N GLY A 11 1.18 -15.71 -47.26
CA GLY A 11 1.33 -15.12 -45.93
C GLY A 11 0.37 -15.78 -44.94
N SER A 12 0.89 -16.47 -43.94
CA SER A 12 0.12 -16.92 -42.79
C SER A 12 -0.23 -15.71 -41.92
N ALA A 13 -1.47 -15.24 -42.01
CA ALA A 13 -2.02 -14.33 -41.03
C ALA A 13 -2.16 -15.08 -39.69
N LEU A 14 -1.16 -14.94 -38.82
CA LEU A 14 -1.31 -15.21 -37.39
C LEU A 14 -2.34 -14.20 -36.87
N GLY A 15 -3.61 -14.58 -36.92
CA GLY A 15 -4.68 -13.80 -36.30
C GLY A 15 -4.39 -13.70 -34.82
N ASN A 16 -4.18 -12.48 -34.33
CA ASN A 16 -4.38 -12.14 -32.93
C ASN A 16 -5.84 -12.50 -32.61
N ARG A 17 -6.08 -13.72 -32.10
CA ARG A 17 -7.36 -14.05 -31.50
C ARG A 17 -7.51 -13.12 -30.31
N ALA A 18 -8.38 -12.12 -30.45
CA ALA A 18 -8.90 -11.39 -29.31
C ALA A 18 -9.44 -12.44 -28.33
N VAL A 19 -8.79 -12.53 -27.16
CA VAL A 19 -9.33 -13.31 -26.05
C VAL A 19 -10.67 -12.69 -25.72
N ALA A 20 -11.74 -13.47 -25.79
CA ALA A 20 -13.06 -13.00 -25.40
C ALA A 20 -12.96 -12.44 -23.97
N PRO A 21 -13.58 -11.28 -23.66
CA PRO A 21 -13.53 -10.74 -22.31
C PRO A 21 -14.09 -11.80 -21.36
N SER A 22 -13.27 -12.21 -20.40
CA SER A 22 -13.72 -13.07 -19.30
C SER A 22 -14.82 -12.33 -18.55
N THR A 23 -15.83 -13.06 -18.04
CA THR A 23 -16.83 -12.49 -17.15
C THR A 23 -16.13 -11.77 -15.98
N PRO A 24 -16.46 -10.50 -15.68
CA PRO A 24 -15.87 -9.80 -14.55
C PRO A 24 -16.06 -10.59 -13.25
N GLU A 25 -14.96 -10.88 -12.56
CA GLU A 25 -15.05 -11.38 -11.19
C GLU A 25 -15.43 -10.22 -10.28
N THR A 26 -16.47 -10.41 -9.47
CA THR A 26 -16.91 -9.41 -8.50
C THR A 26 -16.94 -10.03 -7.11
N ARG A 27 -16.53 -9.26 -6.11
CA ARG A 27 -16.55 -9.66 -4.70
C ARG A 27 -17.25 -8.56 -3.90
N PRO A 28 -18.26 -8.89 -3.08
CA PRO A 28 -18.87 -7.91 -2.21
C PRO A 28 -17.84 -7.45 -1.17
N VAL A 29 -17.66 -6.14 -1.04
CA VAL A 29 -16.85 -5.52 0.00
C VAL A 29 -17.74 -4.55 0.76
N THR A 30 -17.73 -4.65 2.09
CA THR A 30 -18.39 -3.67 2.96
C THR A 30 -17.30 -2.86 3.63
N PHE A 31 -17.18 -1.59 3.28
CA PHE A 31 -16.15 -0.71 3.81
C PHE A 31 -16.74 0.66 4.13
N VAL A 32 -16.06 1.40 4.99
CA VAL A 32 -16.36 2.78 5.36
C VAL A 32 -15.10 3.62 5.18
N GLY A 33 -15.27 4.83 4.67
CA GLY A 33 -14.19 5.80 4.63
C GLY A 33 -13.12 5.51 3.57
N ASN A 34 -11.86 5.65 3.97
CA ASN A 34 -10.71 5.69 3.06
C ASN A 34 -10.16 4.29 2.76
N VAL A 35 -9.48 4.18 1.62
CA VAL A 35 -8.80 2.97 1.16
C VAL A 35 -7.36 3.32 0.81
N ALA A 36 -6.42 2.45 1.17
CA ALA A 36 -5.05 2.49 0.69
C ALA A 36 -4.72 1.19 -0.05
N ALA A 37 -3.75 1.24 -0.96
CA ALA A 37 -3.31 0.07 -1.69
C ALA A 37 -1.79 0.10 -1.88
N VAL A 38 -1.17 -1.07 -1.85
CA VAL A 38 0.23 -1.26 -2.22
C VAL A 38 0.36 -2.40 -3.22
N GLN A 39 1.38 -2.32 -4.05
CA GLN A 39 1.63 -3.28 -5.13
C GLN A 39 3.07 -3.81 -5.06
N ALA A 40 3.22 -5.13 -5.14
CA ALA A 40 4.50 -5.78 -5.34
C ALA A 40 4.84 -5.83 -6.83
N THR A 41 5.88 -5.12 -7.25
CA THR A 41 6.29 -5.05 -8.67
C THR A 41 6.88 -6.36 -9.19
N ALA A 42 7.58 -7.12 -8.35
CA ALA A 42 8.23 -8.38 -8.74
C ALA A 42 7.29 -9.59 -8.81
N LEU A 43 6.08 -9.50 -8.26
CA LEU A 43 5.09 -10.59 -8.20
C LEU A 43 3.95 -10.39 -9.20
N GLY A 44 4.24 -9.94 -10.43
CA GLY A 44 3.19 -9.71 -11.43
C GLY A 44 2.14 -8.67 -11.00
N GLY A 45 2.50 -7.82 -10.02
CA GLY A 45 1.64 -6.78 -9.48
C GLY A 45 0.67 -7.24 -8.40
N ASP A 46 0.95 -8.34 -7.69
CA ASP A 46 0.21 -8.68 -6.47
C ASP A 46 -0.05 -7.42 -5.62
N THR A 47 -1.26 -7.31 -5.10
CA THR A 47 -1.77 -6.10 -4.45
C THR A 47 -2.27 -6.44 -3.06
N ARG A 48 -2.08 -5.51 -2.13
CA ARG A 48 -2.75 -5.49 -0.82
C ARG A 48 -3.58 -4.22 -0.72
N LEU A 49 -4.85 -4.38 -0.38
CA LEU A 49 -5.80 -3.31 -0.15
C LEU A 49 -6.07 -3.20 1.35
N TYR A 50 -6.10 -1.98 1.87
CA TYR A 50 -6.40 -1.68 3.26
C TYR A 50 -7.59 -0.75 3.33
N TYR A 51 -8.61 -1.13 4.08
CA TYR A 51 -9.81 -0.33 4.26
C TYR A 51 -10.43 -0.58 5.62
N GLN A 52 -11.17 0.42 6.10
CA GLN A 52 -11.89 0.31 7.35
C GLN A 52 -13.25 -0.37 7.14
N ASN A 53 -13.60 -1.32 8.00
CA ASN A 53 -14.92 -1.94 8.06
C ASN A 53 -15.90 -1.11 8.89
N PRO A 54 -17.22 -1.33 8.78
CA PRO A 54 -18.21 -0.65 9.61
C PRO A 54 -18.06 -0.85 11.13
N ASP A 55 -17.36 -1.91 11.56
CA ASP A 55 -17.01 -2.15 12.95
C ASP A 55 -15.78 -1.35 13.42
N ASN A 56 -15.23 -0.50 12.55
CA ASN A 56 -14.01 0.30 12.67
C ASN A 56 -12.69 -0.46 12.56
N SER A 57 -12.68 -1.79 12.44
CA SER A 57 -11.44 -2.53 12.16
C SER A 57 -10.86 -2.16 10.79
N ILE A 58 -9.55 -2.34 10.61
CA ILE A 58 -8.93 -2.27 9.27
C ILE A 58 -8.67 -3.68 8.78
N GLN A 59 -9.09 -3.97 7.55
CA GLN A 59 -8.90 -5.24 6.87
C GLN A 59 -7.76 -5.13 5.86
N GLU A 60 -7.08 -6.25 5.62
CA GLU A 60 -6.20 -6.45 4.47
C GLU A 60 -6.89 -7.38 3.47
N THR A 61 -7.06 -6.94 2.23
CA THR A 61 -7.50 -7.80 1.12
C THR A 61 -6.32 -8.07 0.18
N ALA A 62 -6.09 -9.35 -0.12
CA ALA A 62 -5.00 -9.81 -0.97
C ALA A 62 -5.51 -10.23 -2.35
N ILE A 63 -4.85 -9.73 -3.40
CA ILE A 63 -5.13 -10.06 -4.80
C ILE A 63 -3.82 -10.39 -5.50
N SER A 64 -3.75 -11.51 -6.22
CA SER A 64 -2.59 -11.89 -7.03
C SER A 64 -2.85 -11.87 -8.53
N GLY A 65 -1.75 -11.73 -9.29
CA GLY A 65 -1.75 -11.63 -10.75
C GLY A 65 -2.73 -10.61 -11.37
N PRO A 66 -2.98 -9.42 -10.78
CA PRO A 66 -4.09 -8.57 -11.19
C PRO A 66 -3.90 -7.88 -12.55
N PHE A 67 -2.68 -7.83 -13.09
CA PHE A 67 -2.39 -7.10 -14.34
C PHE A 67 -2.27 -8.00 -15.58
N ALA A 68 -2.34 -9.31 -15.43
CA ALA A 68 -2.47 -10.22 -16.57
C ALA A 68 -3.95 -10.59 -16.78
N VAL A 69 -4.38 -10.55 -18.05
CA VAL A 69 -5.77 -10.79 -18.42
C VAL A 69 -6.17 -12.21 -18.03
N GLY A 70 -7.21 -12.35 -17.22
CA GLY A 70 -7.75 -13.65 -16.79
C GLY A 70 -6.93 -14.36 -15.72
N THR A 71 -5.94 -13.70 -15.10
CA THR A 71 -5.10 -14.31 -14.06
C THR A 71 -5.29 -13.71 -12.67
N SER A 72 -6.16 -12.72 -12.53
CA SER A 72 -6.44 -12.12 -11.22
C SER A 72 -7.09 -13.15 -10.29
N VAL A 73 -6.56 -13.28 -9.08
CA VAL A 73 -7.10 -14.17 -8.05
C VAL A 73 -7.32 -13.38 -6.77
N PHE A 74 -8.55 -13.41 -6.26
CA PHE A 74 -8.85 -12.97 -4.89
C PHE A 74 -8.34 -14.03 -3.90
N GLU A 75 -7.34 -13.69 -3.11
CA GLU A 75 -6.71 -14.63 -2.17
C GLU A 75 -7.48 -14.72 -0.85
N GLY A 76 -8.03 -13.60 -0.39
CA GLY A 76 -8.75 -13.54 0.87
C GLY A 76 -8.83 -12.13 1.44
N THR A 77 -9.42 -12.05 2.63
CA THR A 77 -9.47 -10.83 3.44
C THR A 77 -9.30 -11.21 4.90
N ASP A 78 -8.35 -10.56 5.57
CA ASP A 78 -8.01 -10.81 6.96
C ASP A 78 -8.13 -9.53 7.79
N LEU A 79 -8.49 -9.71 9.06
CA LEU A 79 -8.45 -8.64 10.05
C LEU A 79 -6.99 -8.25 10.29
N LEU A 80 -6.63 -7.00 9.95
CA LEU A 80 -5.28 -6.48 10.18
C LEU A 80 -5.19 -5.71 11.51
N ILE A 81 -6.10 -4.76 11.73
CA ILE A 81 -6.05 -3.85 12.89
C ILE A 81 -7.38 -3.94 13.64
N PRO A 82 -7.37 -4.27 14.95
CA PRO A 82 -8.59 -4.45 15.71
C PRO A 82 -9.32 -3.13 15.93
N ALA A 83 -10.66 -3.19 15.99
CA ALA A 83 -11.53 -2.02 16.04
C ALA A 83 -11.25 -1.04 17.20
N ASN A 84 -10.75 -1.53 18.34
CA ASN A 84 -10.44 -0.70 19.51
C ASN A 84 -9.19 0.17 19.32
N GLU A 85 -8.40 -0.05 18.27
CA GLU A 85 -7.18 0.71 17.99
C GLU A 85 -7.38 1.76 16.90
N VAL A 86 -8.53 1.77 16.21
CA VAL A 86 -8.74 2.57 15.01
C VAL A 86 -9.79 3.65 15.26
N LEU A 87 -9.47 4.91 14.89
CA LEU A 87 -10.46 5.99 14.90
C LEU A 87 -11.55 5.73 13.84
N PRO A 88 -12.85 5.83 14.17
CA PRO A 88 -13.91 5.75 13.17
C PRO A 88 -13.72 6.77 12.03
N GLY A 89 -13.72 6.30 10.79
CA GLY A 89 -13.48 7.12 9.60
C GLY A 89 -12.05 7.61 9.45
N THR A 90 -11.06 6.92 10.02
CA THR A 90 -9.64 7.29 9.93
C THR A 90 -9.19 7.46 8.47
N PRO A 91 -8.28 8.41 8.17
CA PRO A 91 -7.48 8.28 6.96
C PRO A 91 -6.57 7.05 7.05
N ILE A 92 -6.26 6.45 5.89
CA ILE A 92 -5.38 5.29 5.79
C ILE A 92 -4.35 5.61 4.70
N ALA A 93 -3.08 5.37 5.00
CA ALA A 93 -2.01 5.41 4.02
C ALA A 93 -1.19 4.13 4.12
N ALA A 94 -0.63 3.67 3.02
CA ALA A 94 0.22 2.50 3.01
C ALA A 94 1.40 2.69 2.06
N VAL A 95 2.52 2.08 2.41
CA VAL A 95 3.73 2.05 1.59
C VAL A 95 4.34 0.66 1.68
N THR A 96 4.91 0.19 0.57
CA THR A 96 5.61 -1.09 0.49
C THR A 96 7.04 -0.86 0.03
N PHE A 97 7.94 -1.68 0.56
CA PHE A 97 9.31 -1.82 0.10
C PHE A 97 9.43 -3.18 -0.58
N ASN A 98 9.83 -3.14 -1.84
CA ASN A 98 9.74 -4.26 -2.75
C ASN A 98 11.15 -4.77 -3.05
N GLY A 99 11.40 -6.03 -2.75
CA GLY A 99 12.50 -6.78 -3.36
C GLY A 99 11.93 -7.75 -4.39
N ASN A 100 12.11 -9.05 -4.17
CA ASN A 100 11.47 -10.09 -4.99
C ASN A 100 9.97 -10.26 -4.68
N ALA A 101 9.47 -9.62 -3.62
CA ALA A 101 8.10 -9.70 -3.10
C ALA A 101 7.82 -8.49 -2.17
N PHE A 102 6.69 -8.52 -1.45
CA PHE A 102 6.41 -7.66 -0.30
C PHE A 102 7.42 -7.91 0.84
N GLN A 103 8.56 -7.22 0.81
CA GLN A 103 9.58 -7.38 1.86
C GLN A 103 9.17 -6.67 3.13
N GLN A 104 8.65 -5.44 2.99
CA GLN A 104 8.09 -4.69 4.10
C GLN A 104 6.86 -3.93 3.63
N ILE A 105 5.86 -3.86 4.50
CA ILE A 105 4.67 -3.03 4.28
C ILE A 105 4.39 -2.26 5.55
N HIS A 106 4.05 -0.99 5.40
CA HIS A 106 3.68 -0.13 6.51
C HIS A 106 2.30 0.46 6.22
N VAL A 107 1.38 0.30 7.17
CA VAL A 107 0.02 0.83 7.12
C VAL A 107 -0.14 1.83 8.25
N PHE A 108 -0.44 3.08 7.87
CA PHE A 108 -0.60 4.21 8.76
C PHE A 108 -2.06 4.61 8.87
N PHE A 109 -2.47 4.97 10.07
CA PHE A 109 -3.82 5.38 10.42
C PHE A 109 -3.80 6.27 11.67
N VAL A 110 -4.97 6.72 12.10
CA VAL A 110 -5.15 7.51 13.31
C VAL A 110 -5.91 6.65 14.33
N SER A 111 -5.39 6.55 15.54
CA SER A 111 -6.05 5.85 16.65
C SER A 111 -7.13 6.71 17.32
N PRO A 112 -8.01 6.13 18.18
CA PRO A 112 -9.05 6.88 18.88
C PRO A 112 -8.55 8.08 19.69
N ASP A 113 -7.30 8.04 20.13
CA ASP A 113 -6.64 9.14 20.86
C ASP A 113 -6.12 10.26 19.94
N ASN A 114 -6.45 10.22 18.64
CA ASN A 114 -5.91 11.10 17.60
C ASN A 114 -4.37 11.03 17.49
N ILE A 115 -3.81 9.83 17.64
CA ILE A 115 -2.37 9.59 17.50
C ILE A 115 -2.08 8.92 16.17
N LEU A 116 -1.07 9.41 15.45
CA LEU A 116 -0.53 8.74 14.27
C LEU A 116 -0.02 7.35 14.67
N SER A 117 -0.59 6.32 14.05
CA SER A 117 -0.40 4.92 14.43
C SER A 117 -0.04 4.09 13.21
N GLU A 118 0.62 2.96 13.45
CA GLU A 118 1.16 2.10 12.40
C GLU A 118 1.00 0.62 12.75
N TYR A 119 0.75 -0.17 11.71
CA TYR A 119 1.05 -1.60 11.63
C TYR A 119 2.06 -1.84 10.51
N ALA A 120 3.12 -2.59 10.80
CA ALA A 120 4.20 -2.89 9.87
C ALA A 120 4.41 -4.40 9.73
N TRP A 121 4.48 -4.87 8.49
CA TRP A 121 4.95 -6.19 8.12
C TRP A 121 6.43 -6.09 7.76
N THR A 122 7.28 -6.91 8.38
CA THR A 122 8.72 -6.96 8.07
C THR A 122 9.17 -8.38 7.69
N GLY A 123 8.34 -9.10 6.92
CA GLY A 123 8.66 -10.41 6.36
C GLY A 123 8.24 -11.63 7.20
N THR A 124 7.73 -11.43 8.41
CA THR A 124 7.36 -12.55 9.32
C THR A 124 5.99 -12.38 9.95
N VAL A 125 5.79 -11.28 10.68
CA VAL A 125 4.54 -10.99 11.39
C VAL A 125 4.25 -9.49 11.30
N TRP A 126 2.96 -9.17 11.33
CA TRP A 126 2.52 -7.81 11.56
C TRP A 126 2.84 -7.40 13.00
N LYS A 127 3.47 -6.24 13.17
CA LYS A 127 3.69 -5.58 14.46
C LYS A 127 3.11 -4.18 14.41
N GLY A 128 2.47 -3.73 15.48
CA GLY A 128 1.83 -2.43 15.48
C GLY A 128 1.14 -2.10 16.78
N GLY A 129 0.37 -1.03 16.75
CA GLY A 129 -0.48 -0.63 17.85
C GLY A 129 0.27 -0.06 19.06
N PRO A 130 -0.44 0.16 20.19
CA PRO A 130 0.09 0.86 21.36
C PRO A 130 1.29 0.16 22.03
N SER A 131 1.45 -1.15 21.84
CA SER A 131 2.54 -1.93 22.43
C SER A 131 3.80 -1.99 21.56
N CYS A 132 3.78 -1.50 20.32
CA CYS A 132 4.95 -1.53 19.46
C CYS A 132 5.89 -0.37 19.77
N SER A 133 6.99 -0.64 20.48
CA SER A 133 7.99 0.36 20.89
C SER A 133 8.72 1.04 19.74
N ASP A 134 8.83 0.34 18.60
CA ASP A 134 9.65 0.79 17.47
C ASP A 134 8.78 1.33 16.32
N CYS A 135 7.44 1.29 16.47
CA CYS A 135 6.50 1.83 15.50
C CYS A 135 6.27 3.33 15.73
N VAL A 136 5.76 4.03 14.72
CA VAL A 136 5.46 5.47 14.85
C VAL A 136 4.49 5.76 16.02
N THR A 137 3.61 4.80 16.32
CA THR A 137 2.64 4.85 17.42
C THR A 137 3.28 5.20 18.77
N ALA A 138 4.48 4.67 19.07
CA ALA A 138 5.17 4.91 20.33
C ALA A 138 5.59 6.37 20.53
N ASN A 139 5.75 7.14 19.45
CA ASN A 139 6.18 8.53 19.47
C ASN A 139 5.04 9.51 19.75
N ARG A 140 3.78 9.01 19.70
CA ARG A 140 2.59 9.77 20.08
C ARG A 140 2.42 11.10 19.34
N PHE A 141 2.77 11.15 18.05
CA PHE A 141 2.51 12.35 17.24
C PHE A 141 1.01 12.61 17.16
N ALA A 142 0.59 13.76 17.69
CA ALA A 142 -0.82 14.15 17.75
C ALA A 142 -1.28 14.66 16.38
N VAL A 143 -2.34 14.04 15.87
CA VAL A 143 -3.00 14.40 14.61
C VAL A 143 -4.15 15.34 14.91
N GLN A 144 -4.35 16.37 14.09
CA GLN A 144 -5.50 17.27 14.21
C GLN A 144 -6.80 16.45 14.08
N PRO A 145 -7.69 16.49 15.09
CA PRO A 145 -8.97 15.78 15.02
C PRO A 145 -9.77 16.17 13.78
N GLY A 146 -10.35 15.16 13.12
CA GLY A 146 -11.15 15.32 11.91
C GLY A 146 -10.34 15.50 10.61
N SER A 147 -9.01 15.63 10.67
CA SER A 147 -8.19 15.69 9.46
C SER A 147 -8.31 14.39 8.65
N LYS A 148 -8.37 14.53 7.32
CA LYS A 148 -8.29 13.42 6.37
C LYS A 148 -6.96 13.37 5.62
N MET A 149 -6.05 14.30 5.90
CA MET A 149 -4.74 14.35 5.29
C MET A 149 -3.84 13.31 5.95
N LEU A 150 -3.53 12.25 5.20
CA LEU A 150 -2.51 11.27 5.54
C LEU A 150 -1.90 10.74 4.24
N TYR A 151 -0.57 10.70 4.15
CA TYR A 151 0.13 9.96 3.13
C TYR A 151 1.36 9.29 3.71
N ALA A 152 1.82 8.24 3.02
CA ALA A 152 3.07 7.58 3.32
C ALA A 152 3.86 7.44 2.03
N MET A 153 5.16 7.70 2.12
CA MET A 153 6.11 7.49 1.05
C MET A 153 7.34 6.79 1.61
N GLY A 154 8.00 6.05 0.75
CA GLY A 154 9.25 5.42 1.11
C GLY A 154 10.06 5.08 -0.11
N ASN A 155 11.36 4.93 0.11
CA ASN A 155 12.29 4.46 -0.90
C ASN A 155 13.32 3.51 -0.28
N ASP A 156 13.64 2.45 -1.02
CA ASP A 156 14.73 1.51 -0.73
C ASP A 156 16.12 2.08 -1.08
N ALA A 157 16.21 3.39 -1.36
CA ALA A 157 17.46 3.99 -1.78
C ALA A 157 18.40 4.14 -0.60
N ALA A 158 19.61 3.59 -0.71
CA ALA A 158 20.73 4.01 0.12
C ALA A 158 21.03 5.50 -0.12
N VAL A 159 20.38 6.41 0.60
CA VAL A 159 20.80 7.81 0.61
C VAL A 159 22.12 7.85 1.40
N GLY A 160 23.21 8.28 0.74
CA GLY A 160 24.47 8.55 1.43
C GLY A 160 25.19 7.33 2.03
N ASN A 161 25.26 6.21 1.32
CA ASN A 161 26.09 5.04 1.69
C ASN A 161 25.62 4.26 2.94
N SER A 162 24.37 4.45 3.36
CA SER A 162 23.73 3.67 4.42
C SER A 162 22.59 2.83 3.83
N SER A 163 22.73 1.50 3.87
CA SER A 163 21.60 0.60 3.61
C SER A 163 20.53 0.83 4.67
N GLY A 164 19.39 1.35 4.29
CA GLY A 164 18.34 1.69 5.25
C GLY A 164 17.02 2.00 4.56
N VAL A 165 15.94 1.66 5.25
CA VAL A 165 14.59 2.06 4.84
C VAL A 165 14.41 3.54 5.15
N TYR A 166 13.90 4.28 4.19
CA TYR A 166 13.50 5.67 4.35
C TYR A 166 11.98 5.73 4.29
N LEU A 167 11.37 6.04 5.42
CA LEU A 167 9.93 6.20 5.56
C LEU A 167 9.61 7.65 5.86
N ARG A 168 8.56 8.16 5.23
CA ARG A 168 8.02 9.49 5.49
C ARG A 168 6.51 9.45 5.52
N VAL A 169 5.92 10.08 6.53
CA VAL A 169 4.48 10.10 6.74
C VAL A 169 4.04 11.54 6.95
N GLY A 170 3.18 12.03 6.07
CA GLY A 170 2.62 13.36 6.15
C GLY A 170 1.21 13.34 6.72
N PHE A 171 0.90 14.26 7.63
CA PHE A 171 -0.39 14.42 8.29
C PHE A 171 -0.59 15.90 8.67
N VAL A 172 -1.74 16.24 9.25
CA VAL A 172 -1.94 17.57 9.85
C VAL A 172 -1.79 17.43 11.36
N SER A 173 -0.79 18.09 11.94
CA SER A 173 -0.51 18.02 13.38
C SER A 173 -1.55 18.78 14.21
N ALA A 174 -1.86 18.28 15.40
CA ALA A 174 -2.67 19.01 16.38
C ALA A 174 -1.95 20.26 16.92
N ASP A 175 -0.61 20.26 16.93
CA ASP A 175 0.20 21.39 17.41
C ASP A 175 0.36 22.49 16.35
N ALA A 176 0.08 22.16 15.08
CA ALA A 176 0.09 23.11 13.98
C ALA A 176 -1.13 22.89 13.05
N PRO A 177 -2.35 23.19 13.53
CA PRO A 177 -3.57 22.92 12.78
C PRO A 177 -3.60 23.58 11.41
N GLY A 178 -4.16 22.88 10.43
CA GLY A 178 -4.29 23.35 9.05
C GLY A 178 -2.98 23.40 8.26
N THR A 179 -1.88 22.91 8.83
CA THR A 179 -0.58 22.82 8.15
C THR A 179 -0.18 21.36 7.91
N LEU A 180 0.53 21.12 6.82
CA LEU A 180 1.16 19.82 6.60
C LEU A 180 2.31 19.65 7.62
N THR A 181 2.43 18.47 8.20
CA THR A 181 3.51 18.05 9.07
C THR A 181 3.99 16.70 8.58
N GLU A 182 5.30 16.48 8.57
CA GLU A 182 5.90 15.19 8.22
C GLU A 182 6.68 14.62 9.40
N VAL A 183 6.63 13.30 9.53
CA VAL A 183 7.58 12.53 10.34
C VAL A 183 8.33 11.56 9.44
N ASP A 184 9.58 11.28 9.76
CA ASP A 184 10.36 10.29 9.04
C ASP A 184 11.11 9.33 9.96
N ASN A 185 11.37 8.14 9.42
CA ASN A 185 12.27 7.15 9.99
C ASN A 185 13.34 6.87 8.94
N ILE A 186 14.50 7.47 9.16
CA ILE A 186 15.63 7.44 8.24
C ILE A 186 16.62 6.39 8.71
N GLY A 187 16.87 5.38 7.87
CA GLY A 187 17.89 4.37 8.14
C GLY A 187 17.58 3.47 9.35
N GLY A 188 16.32 3.42 9.81
CA GLY A 188 15.93 2.70 11.02
C GLY A 188 16.36 3.39 12.33
N GLY A 189 16.76 4.66 12.27
CA GLY A 189 17.18 5.44 13.45
C GLY A 189 16.06 5.84 14.40
N GLY A 190 14.81 5.53 14.04
CA GLY A 190 13.61 5.89 14.81
C GLY A 190 12.86 7.07 14.19
N TRP A 191 11.66 7.30 14.70
CA TRP A 191 10.75 8.31 14.17
C TRP A 191 11.01 9.69 14.76
N HIS A 192 11.03 10.72 13.92
CA HIS A 192 11.17 12.11 14.34
C HIS A 192 10.39 13.05 13.42
N LEU A 193 10.16 14.29 13.87
CA LEU A 193 9.61 15.34 13.02
C LEU A 193 10.61 15.69 11.91
N ALA A 194 10.14 15.67 10.67
CA ALA A 194 10.95 16.01 9.52
C ALA A 194 11.00 17.52 9.31
N ALA A 195 12.17 18.04 8.95
CA ALA A 195 12.29 19.40 8.44
C ALA A 195 11.75 19.44 7.00
N MET A 196 10.64 20.15 6.79
CA MET A 196 10.14 20.43 5.44
C MET A 196 10.88 21.65 4.86
N PRO A 197 11.43 21.55 3.64
CA PRO A 197 12.08 22.67 2.96
C PRO A 197 11.11 23.77 2.52
#